data_AF-A0A2E8J0E6-F1
#
_entry.id   AF-A0A2E8J0E6-F1
#
_cell.length_a   1.000
_cell.length_b   1.000
_cell.length_c   1.000
_cell.angle_alpha   90.00
_cell.angle_beta   90.00
_cell.angle_gamma   90.00
#
_symmetry.space_group_name_H-M   'P 1'
#
loop_
_entity.id
_entity.type
_entity.pdbx_description
1 polymer ?
#
loop_
_entity_poly.entity_id
_entity_poly.type
_entity_poly.pdbx_seq_one_letter_code
_entity_poly.pdbx_strand_id
1 'polypeptide(L)'
;MFNGVLPCNMEKFSVKRGLIKQMGGNAGLAKLATQYFDDVSANSEGVFTASFGILNMVSGHYSPDGKLSVDVDQLKGDSLSELLSSDGGREKAMESRKRWSGFLDEATGYNGKQRGDKAKEEAKKFSKAKGAIKMAHKSMKMSSKLTDELRDKALGMIAELESMIEAGDAPSEGKVKKLNDLF
;
A
#
# COMPACT_ATOMS: atom_id res chain seq x y z
N MET A 1 -12.00 -22.33 7.09
CA MET A 1 -12.77 -21.66 6.02
C MET A 1 -12.41 -20.19 6.12
N PHE A 2 -11.48 -19.71 5.28
CA PHE A 2 -11.13 -18.29 5.23
C PHE A 2 -12.18 -17.61 4.36
N ASN A 3 -13.05 -16.83 4.99
CA ASN A 3 -14.07 -16.03 4.32
C ASN A 3 -13.39 -15.00 3.41
N GLY A 4 -13.42 -15.24 2.10
CA GLY A 4 -14.18 -14.42 1.14
C GLY A 4 -13.93 -12.92 1.02
N VAL A 5 -12.90 -12.34 1.64
CA VAL A 5 -12.46 -10.98 1.32
C VAL A 5 -11.30 -11.11 0.35
N LEU A 6 -11.56 -10.86 -0.94
CA LEU A 6 -10.50 -10.63 -1.91
C LEU A 6 -9.57 -9.57 -1.29
N PRO A 7 -8.27 -9.84 -1.11
CA PRO A 7 -7.36 -8.82 -0.62
C PRO A 7 -7.52 -7.63 -1.56
N CYS A 8 -7.77 -6.44 -1.01
CA CYS A 8 -7.69 -5.21 -1.81
C CYS A 8 -6.32 -5.22 -2.47
N ASN A 9 -6.27 -5.52 -3.77
CA ASN A 9 -5.05 -5.66 -4.58
C ASN A 9 -4.34 -4.30 -4.80
N MET A 10 -4.67 -3.29 -4.00
CA MET A 10 -4.11 -1.96 -4.11
C MET A 10 -2.75 -1.94 -3.43
N GLU A 11 -1.69 -1.78 -4.24
CA GLU A 11 -0.35 -1.57 -3.74
C GLU A 11 -0.27 -0.20 -3.06
N LYS A 12 0.29 -0.17 -1.83
CA LYS A 12 0.45 1.06 -1.04
C LYS A 12 1.90 1.51 -1.07
N PHE A 13 2.13 2.77 -1.45
CA PHE A 13 3.44 3.40 -1.45
C PHE A 13 3.52 4.50 -0.38
N SER A 14 4.61 4.50 0.39
CA SER A 14 4.88 5.60 1.33
C SER A 14 5.12 6.89 0.55
N VAL A 15 4.56 7.99 1.04
CA VAL A 15 4.69 9.32 0.41
C VAL A 15 5.52 10.25 1.28
N LYS A 16 6.36 11.08 0.66
CA LYS A 16 7.17 12.07 1.36
C LYS A 16 6.28 13.06 2.11
N ARG A 17 6.62 13.34 3.38
CA ARG A 17 5.84 14.25 4.25
C ARG A 17 5.65 15.61 3.57
N GLY A 18 4.41 16.07 3.50
CA GLY A 18 4.03 17.36 2.92
C GLY A 18 3.79 17.34 1.41
N LEU A 19 4.19 16.28 0.70
CA LEU A 19 4.05 16.20 -0.76
C LEU A 19 2.58 16.22 -1.21
N ILE A 20 1.72 15.45 -0.56
CA ILE A 20 0.27 15.41 -0.86
C ILE A 20 -0.33 16.82 -0.83
N LYS A 21 0.03 17.62 0.18
CA LYS A 21 -0.43 19.00 0.30
C LYS A 21 0.16 19.90 -0.79
N GLN A 22 1.44 19.73 -1.11
CA GLN A 22 2.10 20.48 -2.18
C GLN A 22 1.49 20.19 -3.56
N MET A 23 1.07 18.95 -3.80
CA MET A 23 0.41 18.56 -5.04
C MET A 23 -1.04 19.03 -5.14
N GLY A 24 -1.70 19.37 -4.03
CA GLY A 24 -3.13 19.67 -4.02
C GLY A 24 -4.01 18.42 -3.88
N GLY A 25 -3.50 17.39 -3.21
CA GLY A 25 -4.21 16.16 -2.93
C GLY A 25 -4.52 15.33 -4.18
N ASN A 26 -5.69 14.68 -4.15
CA ASN A 26 -6.13 13.78 -5.22
C ASN A 26 -6.35 14.48 -6.58
N ALA A 27 -6.79 15.75 -6.58
CA ALA A 27 -6.90 16.53 -7.81
C ALA A 27 -5.52 16.78 -8.46
N GLY A 28 -4.51 17.03 -7.62
CA GLY A 28 -3.11 17.13 -8.04
C GLY A 28 -2.56 15.84 -8.61
N LEU A 29 -2.89 14.72 -7.97
CA LEU A 29 -2.50 13.38 -8.41
C LEU A 29 -3.10 13.04 -9.79
N ALA A 30 -4.39 13.33 -10.00
CA ALA A 30 -5.04 13.16 -11.31
C ALA A 30 -4.37 14.02 -12.39
N LYS A 31 -4.03 15.27 -12.08
CA LYS A 31 -3.28 16.16 -12.99
C LYS A 31 -1.84 15.68 -13.25
N LEU A 32 -1.21 15.01 -12.29
CA LEU A 32 0.08 14.38 -12.51
C LEU A 32 -0.06 13.18 -13.45
N ALA A 33 -1.11 12.36 -13.27
CA ALA A 33 -1.38 11.20 -14.10
C ALA A 33 -1.52 11.56 -15.60
N THR A 34 -2.10 12.73 -15.95
CA THR A 34 -2.21 13.19 -17.36
C THR A 34 -0.88 13.44 -18.05
N GLN A 35 0.22 13.54 -17.31
CA GLN A 35 1.56 13.71 -17.89
C GLN A 35 2.22 12.37 -18.22
N TYR A 36 1.72 11.28 -17.63
CA TYR A 36 2.35 9.96 -17.65
C TYR A 36 1.51 8.91 -18.37
N PHE A 37 0.18 9.06 -18.40
CA PHE A 37 -0.74 8.07 -18.92
C PHE A 37 -1.74 8.68 -19.89
N ASP A 38 -2.37 7.83 -20.69
CA ASP A 38 -3.44 8.18 -21.61
C ASP A 38 -4.80 7.91 -20.93
N ASP A 39 -5.87 8.50 -21.49
CA ASP A 39 -7.27 8.29 -21.07
C ASP A 39 -7.52 8.53 -19.57
N VAL A 40 -6.85 9.55 -19.01
CA VAL A 40 -6.97 9.89 -17.59
C VAL A 40 -8.34 10.45 -17.28
N SER A 41 -9.05 9.80 -16.37
CA SER A 41 -10.30 10.28 -15.79
C SER A 41 -10.22 10.25 -14.27
N ALA A 42 -10.99 11.10 -13.59
CA ALA A 42 -11.07 11.11 -12.14
C ALA A 42 -12.53 11.04 -11.70
N ASN A 43 -12.81 10.20 -10.70
CA ASN A 43 -14.14 10.09 -10.13
C ASN A 43 -14.39 11.14 -9.04
N SER A 44 -15.62 11.19 -8.52
CA SER A 44 -16.03 12.12 -7.44
C SER A 44 -15.29 11.91 -6.12
N GLU A 45 -14.65 10.75 -5.93
CA GLU A 45 -13.85 10.41 -4.75
C GLU A 45 -12.38 10.83 -4.91
N GLY A 46 -12.01 11.38 -6.07
CA GLY A 46 -10.64 11.77 -6.41
C GLY A 46 -9.74 10.59 -6.75
N VAL A 47 -10.30 9.40 -7.00
CA VAL A 47 -9.56 8.29 -7.57
C VAL A 47 -9.41 8.54 -9.06
N PHE A 48 -8.18 8.61 -9.54
CA PHE A 48 -7.92 8.67 -10.97
C PHE A 48 -7.89 7.26 -11.55
N THR A 49 -8.27 7.14 -12.81
CA THR A 49 -8.07 5.95 -13.65
C THR A 49 -7.39 6.39 -14.94
N ALA A 50 -6.50 5.57 -15.46
CA ALA A 50 -5.72 5.84 -16.65
C ALA A 50 -5.25 4.53 -17.30
N SER A 51 -4.72 4.60 -18.50
CA SER A 51 -4.09 3.46 -19.17
C SER A 51 -2.88 3.90 -19.97
N PHE A 52 -1.92 3.02 -20.24
CA PHE A 52 -0.83 3.30 -21.17
C PHE A 52 -0.10 2.03 -21.58
N GLY A 53 0.00 1.79 -22.90
CA GLY A 53 0.80 0.70 -23.46
C GLY A 53 0.41 -0.67 -22.91
N ILE A 54 1.24 -1.26 -22.04
CA ILE A 54 0.95 -2.57 -21.42
C ILE A 54 0.11 -2.47 -20.13
N LEU A 55 -0.11 -1.26 -19.62
CA LEU A 55 -0.92 -0.99 -18.44
C LEU A 55 -2.36 -0.77 -18.91
N ASN A 56 -3.19 -1.82 -18.85
CA ASN A 56 -4.60 -1.76 -19.22
C ASN A 56 -5.37 -0.77 -18.37
N MET A 57 -5.05 -0.76 -17.08
CA MET A 57 -5.68 0.13 -16.12
C MET A 57 -4.67 0.46 -15.02
N VAL A 58 -4.58 1.74 -14.71
CA VAL A 58 -3.87 2.29 -13.57
C VAL A 58 -4.88 3.13 -12.83
N SER A 59 -5.22 2.76 -11.61
CA SER A 59 -6.00 3.61 -10.72
C SER A 59 -5.19 4.01 -9.51
N GLY A 60 -5.46 5.18 -8.95
CA GLY A 60 -4.77 5.59 -7.74
C GLY A 60 -5.41 6.77 -7.02
N HIS A 61 -5.14 6.83 -5.71
CA HIS A 61 -5.53 7.94 -4.85
C HIS A 61 -4.58 8.04 -3.65
N TYR A 62 -4.53 9.22 -3.03
CA TYR A 62 -3.94 9.33 -1.70
C TYR A 62 -4.94 8.87 -0.66
N SER A 63 -4.54 7.86 0.10
CA SER A 63 -5.33 7.32 1.20
C SER A 63 -5.27 8.22 2.45
N PRO A 64 -6.26 8.14 3.36
CA PRO A 64 -6.30 8.98 4.56
C PRO A 64 -5.09 8.85 5.50
N ASP A 65 -4.38 7.72 5.44
CA ASP A 65 -3.13 7.47 6.18
C ASP A 65 -1.91 8.19 5.57
N GLY A 66 -2.11 8.94 4.48
CA GLY A 66 -1.07 9.71 3.80
C GLY A 66 -0.17 8.87 2.90
N LYS A 67 -0.64 7.71 2.44
CA LYS A 67 0.02 6.88 1.44
C LYS A 67 -0.62 7.04 0.07
N LEU A 68 0.08 6.57 -0.96
CA LEU A 68 -0.46 6.45 -2.30
C LEU A 68 -0.94 5.01 -2.48
N SER A 69 -2.23 4.82 -2.67
CA SER A 69 -2.83 3.53 -3.02
C SER A 69 -3.02 3.47 -4.53
N VAL A 70 -2.51 2.43 -5.17
CA VAL A 70 -2.66 2.21 -6.62
C VAL A 70 -3.12 0.80 -6.93
N ASP A 71 -3.97 0.66 -7.93
CA ASP A 71 -4.32 -0.61 -8.54
C ASP A 71 -3.85 -0.61 -9.99
N VAL A 72 -3.16 -1.66 -10.40
CA VAL A 72 -2.56 -1.75 -11.73
C VAL A 72 -2.92 -3.07 -12.37
N ASP A 73 -3.69 -3.01 -13.46
CA ASP A 73 -3.88 -4.13 -14.37
C ASP A 73 -2.94 -4.00 -15.56
N GLN A 74 -2.23 -5.08 -15.86
CA GLN A 74 -1.24 -5.15 -16.94
C GLN A 74 -1.58 -6.31 -17.86
N LEU A 75 -1.33 -6.13 -19.16
CA LEU A 75 -1.42 -7.20 -20.15
C LEU A 75 -0.57 -8.40 -19.73
N LYS A 76 -1.15 -9.59 -19.84
CA LYS A 76 -0.55 -10.89 -19.49
C LYS A 76 -0.88 -11.92 -20.57
N GLY A 77 -0.12 -13.01 -20.60
CA GLY A 77 -0.39 -14.15 -21.48
C GLY A 77 -0.28 -13.79 -22.97
N ASP A 78 -1.16 -14.37 -23.78
CA ASP A 78 -1.12 -14.27 -25.24
C ASP A 78 -1.22 -12.82 -25.73
N SER A 79 -2.04 -11.99 -25.08
CA SER A 79 -2.17 -10.56 -25.42
C SER A 79 -0.88 -9.76 -25.20
N LEU A 80 -0.10 -10.13 -24.18
CA LEU A 80 1.23 -9.53 -23.99
C LEU A 80 2.22 -10.04 -25.04
N SER A 81 2.17 -11.34 -25.35
CA SER A 81 3.06 -11.93 -26.36
C SER A 81 2.81 -11.34 -27.76
N GLU A 82 1.55 -11.12 -28.11
CA GLU A 82 1.13 -10.48 -29.35
C GLU A 82 1.60 -9.02 -29.41
N LEU A 83 1.39 -8.25 -28.34
CA LEU A 83 1.88 -6.88 -28.27
C LEU A 83 3.41 -6.83 -28.37
N LEU A 84 4.15 -7.68 -27.66
CA LEU A 84 5.62 -7.70 -27.71
C LEU A 84 6.19 -8.17 -29.06
N SER A 85 5.41 -8.93 -29.83
CA SER A 85 5.78 -9.39 -31.17
C SER A 85 5.39 -8.39 -32.27
N SER A 86 4.54 -7.41 -31.96
CA SER A 86 4.18 -6.31 -32.85
C SER A 86 5.31 -5.29 -33.00
N ASP A 87 5.33 -4.58 -34.12
CA ASP A 87 6.31 -3.53 -34.39
C ASP A 87 6.21 -2.39 -33.37
N GLY A 88 7.33 -2.04 -32.72
CA GLY A 88 7.37 -1.07 -31.62
C GLY A 88 6.78 -1.56 -30.29
N GLY A 89 6.36 -2.83 -30.19
CA GLY A 89 5.70 -3.38 -29.01
C GLY A 89 6.61 -3.48 -27.78
N ARG A 90 7.88 -3.84 -27.99
CA ARG A 90 8.89 -3.93 -26.92
C ARG A 90 9.23 -2.54 -26.39
N GLU A 91 9.34 -1.57 -27.28
CA GLU A 91 9.58 -0.16 -26.98
C GLU A 91 8.42 0.41 -26.16
N LYS A 92 7.17 0.17 -26.57
CA LYS A 92 5.97 0.55 -25.79
C LYS A 92 5.94 -0.08 -24.41
N ALA A 93 6.31 -1.37 -24.28
CA ALA A 93 6.39 -2.03 -22.99
C ALA A 93 7.47 -1.44 -22.08
N MET A 94 8.65 -1.11 -22.62
CA MET A 94 9.71 -0.43 -21.87
C MET A 94 9.31 0.99 -21.49
N GLU A 95 8.68 1.72 -22.40
CA GLU A 95 8.17 3.06 -22.14
C GLU A 95 7.11 3.05 -21.04
N SER A 96 6.20 2.07 -21.06
CA SER A 96 5.17 1.92 -20.02
C SER A 96 5.79 1.77 -18.64
N ARG A 97 6.84 0.95 -18.52
CA ARG A 97 7.58 0.81 -17.25
C ARG A 97 8.30 2.10 -16.84
N LYS A 98 8.87 2.83 -17.81
CA LYS A 98 9.54 4.11 -17.56
C LYS A 98 8.54 5.16 -17.06
N ARG A 99 7.39 5.29 -17.73
CA ARG A 99 6.32 6.22 -17.34
C ARG A 99 5.73 5.86 -15.97
N TRP A 100 5.47 4.58 -15.72
CA TRP A 100 5.03 4.10 -14.40
C TRP A 100 6.03 4.46 -13.29
N SER A 101 7.32 4.17 -13.51
CA SER A 101 8.34 4.49 -12.51
C SER A 101 8.47 6.00 -12.29
N GLY A 102 8.42 6.82 -13.35
CA GLY A 102 8.50 8.27 -13.26
C GLY A 102 7.29 8.86 -12.52
N PHE A 103 6.08 8.38 -12.83
CA PHE A 103 4.87 8.73 -12.10
C PHE A 103 5.02 8.45 -10.61
N LEU A 104 5.48 7.25 -10.24
CA LEU A 104 5.69 6.92 -8.83
C LEU A 104 6.77 7.80 -8.19
N ASP A 105 7.84 8.15 -8.91
CA ASP A 105 8.89 9.02 -8.39
C ASP A 105 8.32 10.39 -7.99
N GLU A 106 7.47 10.98 -8.83
CA GLU A 106 6.83 12.27 -8.56
C GLU A 106 5.67 12.18 -7.56
N ALA A 107 4.81 11.17 -7.69
CA ALA A 107 3.63 10.99 -6.83
C ALA A 107 3.99 10.64 -5.38
N THR A 108 5.14 9.98 -5.18
CA THR A 108 5.62 9.60 -3.84
C THR A 108 6.73 10.52 -3.32
N GLY A 109 7.45 11.21 -4.21
CA GLY A 109 8.64 11.99 -3.88
C GLY A 109 9.87 11.13 -3.52
N TYR A 110 9.83 9.85 -3.87
CA TYR A 110 10.89 8.86 -3.65
C TYR A 110 11.25 8.17 -4.95
N ASN A 111 12.54 8.03 -5.25
CA ASN A 111 12.97 7.22 -6.39
C ASN A 111 12.77 5.71 -6.13
N GLY A 112 12.93 4.89 -7.18
CA GLY A 112 12.76 3.43 -7.07
C GLY A 112 13.55 2.75 -5.95
N LYS A 113 14.79 3.19 -5.67
CA LYS A 113 15.59 2.66 -4.56
C LYS A 113 14.97 3.02 -3.20
N GLN A 114 14.62 4.30 -3.03
CA GLN A 114 13.99 4.79 -1.80
C GLN A 114 12.62 4.14 -1.55
N ARG A 115 11.81 3.93 -2.60
CA ARG A 115 10.56 3.17 -2.50
C ARG A 115 10.80 1.75 -2.01
N GLY A 116 11.81 1.07 -2.54
CA GLY A 116 12.22 -0.26 -2.07
C GLY A 116 12.64 -0.28 -0.59
N ASP A 117 13.40 0.72 -0.14
CA ASP A 117 13.80 0.84 1.26
C ASP A 117 12.58 1.13 2.17
N LYS A 118 11.64 1.97 1.72
CA LYS A 118 10.39 2.26 2.44
C LYS A 118 9.48 1.03 2.56
N ALA A 119 9.33 0.25 1.49
CA ALA A 119 8.58 -1.00 1.53
C ALA A 119 9.19 -1.99 2.54
N LYS A 120 10.53 -2.09 2.62
CA LYS A 120 11.21 -2.90 3.64
C LYS A 120 10.99 -2.38 5.06
N GLU A 121 11.03 -1.07 5.27
CA GLU A 121 10.70 -0.46 6.58
C GLU A 121 9.27 -0.79 7.01
N GLU A 122 8.29 -0.72 6.10
CA GLU A 122 6.91 -1.10 6.39
C GLU A 122 6.77 -2.60 6.68
N ALA A 123 7.38 -3.47 5.88
CA ALA A 123 7.40 -4.91 6.13
C ALA A 123 7.95 -5.25 7.52
N LYS A 124 9.00 -4.54 7.98
CA LYS A 124 9.53 -4.69 9.35
C LYS A 124 8.51 -4.30 10.42
N LYS A 125 7.70 -3.27 10.20
CA LYS A 125 6.64 -2.87 11.15
C LYS A 125 5.56 -3.95 11.27
N PHE A 126 5.13 -4.54 10.16
CA PHE A 126 4.19 -5.68 10.17
C PHE A 126 4.77 -6.86 10.94
N SER A 127 6.02 -7.24 10.69
CA SER A 127 6.68 -8.33 11.40
C SER A 127 6.80 -8.07 12.90
N LYS A 128 7.17 -6.85 13.31
CA LYS A 128 7.20 -6.44 14.73
C LYS A 128 5.81 -6.55 15.38
N ALA A 129 4.76 -6.05 14.71
CA ALA A 129 3.40 -6.10 15.22
C ALA A 129 2.89 -7.55 15.40
N LYS A 130 3.09 -8.41 14.40
CA LYS A 130 2.78 -9.85 14.48
C LYS A 130 3.54 -10.53 15.62
N GLY A 131 4.80 -10.18 15.81
CA GLY A 131 5.61 -10.65 16.94
C GLY A 131 5.05 -10.25 18.29
N ALA A 132 4.66 -8.98 18.46
CA ALA A 132 4.07 -8.48 19.70
C ALA A 132 2.73 -9.15 20.02
N ILE A 133 1.84 -9.31 19.03
CA ILE A 133 0.57 -10.04 19.18
C ILE A 133 0.82 -11.47 19.68
N LYS A 134 1.75 -12.19 19.04
CA LYS A 134 2.10 -13.56 19.44
C LYS A 134 2.64 -13.62 20.87
N MET A 135 3.49 -12.67 21.25
CA MET A 135 4.05 -12.59 22.60
C MET A 135 2.97 -12.29 23.64
N ALA A 136 2.08 -11.33 23.36
CA ALA A 136 0.96 -11.01 24.24
C ALA A 136 0.05 -12.22 24.47
N HIS A 137 -0.33 -12.96 23.43
CA HIS A 137 -1.07 -14.21 23.60
C HIS A 137 -0.33 -15.24 24.47
N LYS A 138 0.99 -15.38 24.28
CA LYS A 138 1.81 -16.29 25.09
C LYS A 138 1.84 -15.85 26.56
N SER A 139 2.05 -14.57 26.83
CA SER A 139 2.07 -14.02 28.19
C SER A 139 0.73 -14.18 28.90
N MET A 140 -0.40 -13.95 28.22
CA MET A 140 -1.73 -14.20 28.77
C MET A 140 -1.99 -15.67 29.09
N LYS A 141 -1.44 -16.59 28.30
CA LYS A 141 -1.57 -18.04 28.53
C LYS A 141 -0.71 -18.53 29.70
N MET A 142 0.48 -17.95 29.87
CA MET A 142 1.45 -18.38 30.89
C MET A 142 1.22 -17.73 32.26
N SER A 143 0.56 -16.56 32.30
CA SER A 143 0.32 -15.85 33.54
C SER A 143 -0.84 -16.47 34.32
N SER A 144 -0.54 -16.99 35.51
CA SER A 144 -1.52 -17.48 36.48
C SER A 144 -2.12 -16.38 37.36
N LYS A 145 -1.67 -15.12 37.21
CA LYS A 145 -2.06 -13.97 38.04
C LYS A 145 -2.56 -12.77 37.23
N LEU A 146 -2.90 -12.98 35.95
CA LEU A 146 -3.42 -11.91 35.11
C LEU A 146 -4.86 -11.56 35.55
N THR A 147 -5.15 -10.28 35.77
CA THR A 147 -6.53 -9.82 35.99
C THR A 147 -7.31 -9.85 34.68
N ASP A 148 -8.63 -10.04 34.77
CA ASP A 148 -9.52 -10.01 33.60
C ASP A 148 -9.46 -8.63 32.91
N GLU A 149 -9.36 -7.54 33.67
CA GLU A 149 -9.19 -6.19 33.12
C GLU A 149 -7.93 -6.04 32.24
N LEU A 150 -6.79 -6.61 32.67
CA LEU A 150 -5.54 -6.55 31.89
C LEU A 150 -5.63 -7.43 30.65
N ARG A 151 -6.32 -8.58 30.75
CA ARG A 151 -6.61 -9.47 29.61
C ARG A 151 -7.44 -8.76 28.56
N ASP A 152 -8.55 -8.14 28.96
CA ASP A 152 -9.46 -7.46 28.04
C ASP A 152 -8.77 -6.28 27.35
N LYS A 153 -7.96 -5.53 28.09
CA LYS A 153 -7.13 -4.45 27.53
C LYS A 153 -6.14 -4.98 26.48
N ALA A 154 -5.46 -6.09 26.77
CA ALA A 154 -4.52 -6.71 25.83
C ALA A 154 -5.24 -7.22 24.57
N LEU A 155 -6.40 -7.88 24.72
CA LEU A 155 -7.21 -8.36 23.59
C LEU A 155 -7.73 -7.20 22.71
N GLY A 156 -8.14 -6.09 23.32
CA GLY A 156 -8.53 -4.89 22.59
C GLY A 156 -7.39 -4.30 21.75
N MET A 157 -6.18 -4.21 22.32
CA MET A 157 -5.00 -3.77 21.57
C MET A 157 -4.59 -4.75 20.47
N ILE A 158 -4.72 -6.06 20.71
CA ILE A 158 -4.47 -7.09 19.69
C ILE A 158 -5.44 -6.92 18.52
N ALA A 159 -6.74 -6.82 18.80
CA ALA A 159 -7.77 -6.67 17.76
C ALA A 159 -7.54 -5.41 16.92
N GLU A 160 -7.13 -4.29 17.54
CA GLU A 160 -6.76 -3.07 16.81
C GLU A 160 -5.56 -3.30 15.88
N LEU A 161 -4.51 -3.97 16.37
CA LEU A 161 -3.32 -4.27 15.56
C LEU A 161 -3.64 -5.25 14.42
N GLU A 162 -4.46 -6.28 14.68
CA GLU A 162 -4.89 -7.25 13.66
C GLU A 162 -5.71 -6.58 12.56
N SER A 163 -6.67 -5.73 12.93
CA SER A 163 -7.47 -4.96 11.96
C SER A 163 -6.60 -4.07 11.07
N MET A 164 -5.59 -3.41 11.64
CA MET A 164 -4.62 -2.64 10.85
C MET A 164 -3.80 -3.52 9.90
N ILE A 165 -3.34 -4.68 10.37
CA ILE A 165 -2.58 -5.63 9.56
C ILE A 165 -3.42 -6.15 8.39
N GLU A 166 -4.69 -6.48 8.63
CA GLU A 166 -5.65 -6.95 7.63
C GLU A 166 -5.97 -5.86 6.59
N ALA A 167 -6.07 -4.60 7.01
CA ALA A 167 -6.24 -3.44 6.12
C ALA A 167 -4.96 -3.08 5.32
N GLY A 168 -3.85 -3.78 5.55
CA GLY A 168 -2.56 -3.46 4.94
C GLY A 168 -1.94 -2.16 5.46
N ASP A 169 -2.34 -1.72 6.67
CA ASP A 169 -1.83 -0.52 7.32
C ASP A 169 -0.81 -0.90 8.40
N ALA A 170 0.45 -0.53 8.17
CA ALA A 170 1.53 -0.82 9.10
C ALA A 170 1.28 -0.16 10.47
N PRO A 171 1.15 -0.93 11.57
CA PRO A 171 0.95 -0.34 12.88
C PRO A 171 2.12 0.54 13.31
N SER A 172 1.83 1.60 14.06
CA SER A 172 2.88 2.47 14.59
C SER A 172 3.68 1.76 15.69
N GLU A 173 4.96 2.10 15.80
CA GLU A 173 5.83 1.53 16.83
C GLU A 173 5.31 1.84 18.25
N GLY A 174 4.64 2.99 18.43
CA GLY A 174 3.99 3.34 19.69
C GLY A 174 2.85 2.40 20.08
N LYS A 175 2.00 1.96 19.13
CA LYS A 175 0.93 1.00 19.40
C LYS A 175 1.51 -0.38 19.76
N VAL A 176 2.51 -0.83 19.00
CA VAL A 176 3.21 -2.10 19.26
C VAL A 176 3.91 -2.10 20.62
N LYS A 177 4.59 -0.99 20.96
CA LYS A 177 5.26 -0.82 22.25
C LYS A 177 4.27 -0.87 23.42
N LYS A 178 3.13 -0.17 23.31
CA LYS A 178 2.09 -0.20 24.34
C LYS A 178 1.59 -1.61 24.65
N LEU A 179 1.44 -2.47 23.64
CA LEU A 179 1.06 -3.88 23.85
C LEU A 179 2.16 -4.67 24.56
N ASN A 180 3.42 -4.48 24.16
CA ASN A 180 4.55 -5.14 24.82
C ASN A 180 4.69 -4.71 26.28
N ASP A 181 4.52 -3.42 26.58
CA ASP A 181 4.65 -2.86 27.93
C ASP A 181 3.53 -3.33 28.90
N LEU A 182 2.52 -4.07 28.43
CA LEU A 182 1.49 -4.69 29.29
C LEU A 182 1.97 -5.96 30.01
N PHE A 183 3.10 -6.56 29.58
CA PHE A 183 3.62 -7.84 30.08
C PHE A 183 5.11 -7.74 30.41
#